data_AF-A0A4Z2E6A9-F1
#
_entry.id   AF-A0A4Z2E6A9-F1
#
_cell.length_a   1.000
_cell.length_b   1.000
_cell.length_c   1.000
_cell.angle_alpha   90.00
_cell.angle_beta   90.00
_cell.angle_gamma   90.00
#
_symmetry.space_group_name_H-M   'P 1'
#
loop_
_entity.id
_entity.type
_entity.pdbx_description
1 polymer ?
#
loop_
_entity_poly.entity_id
_entity_poly.type
_entity_poly.pdbx_seq_one_letter_code
_entity_poly.pdbx_strand_id
1 'polypeptide(L)'
;MRAVQMLVKGSNQGLIDPRSVSMIILVSDGDPTVGEIKLSTIQKNVKRVMREEFSLFSLGIGFDVDYDFLERIAMENRGMAQRIYANHDAAEQLRTFYRQLSSPLLRKITVQFPEDAVSDVTQSRFDKYFSGSELVVAGKVLPSESETLTSFTTASGVS
;
A
#
# COMPACT_ATOMS: atom_id res chain seq x y z
N MET A 1 -15.74 -3.57 -9.38
CA MET A 1 -15.31 -4.16 -8.07
C MET A 1 -15.18 -5.69 -8.10
N ARG A 2 -15.00 -6.33 -9.27
CA ARG A 2 -14.89 -7.80 -9.39
C ARG A 2 -13.61 -8.37 -8.76
N ALA A 3 -12.48 -7.69 -8.87
CA ALA A 3 -11.20 -8.14 -8.31
C ALA A 3 -11.27 -8.36 -6.78
N VAL A 4 -11.88 -7.42 -6.04
CA VAL A 4 -12.13 -7.58 -4.60
C VAL A 4 -13.01 -8.80 -4.32
N GLN A 5 -14.08 -9.00 -5.10
CA GLN A 5 -14.95 -10.17 -4.94
C GLN A 5 -14.22 -11.49 -5.20
N MET A 6 -13.31 -11.52 -6.17
CA MET A 6 -12.46 -12.68 -6.44
C MET A 6 -11.55 -13.00 -5.26
N LEU A 7 -10.88 -11.98 -4.69
CA LEU A 7 -10.01 -12.15 -3.51
C LEU A 7 -10.81 -12.63 -2.29
N VAL A 8 -11.95 -12.00 -2.00
CA VAL A 8 -12.83 -12.40 -0.89
C VAL A 8 -13.33 -13.84 -1.08
N LYS A 9 -13.75 -14.20 -2.29
CA LYS A 9 -14.21 -15.56 -2.59
C LYS A 9 -13.08 -16.58 -2.42
N GLY A 10 -11.89 -16.29 -2.94
CA GLY A 10 -10.72 -17.16 -2.80
C GLY A 10 -10.32 -17.37 -1.34
N SER A 11 -10.31 -16.29 -0.55
CA SER A 11 -10.05 -16.36 0.90
C SER A 11 -11.09 -17.22 1.63
N ASN A 12 -12.39 -16.97 1.39
CA ASN A 12 -13.47 -17.73 2.02
C ASN A 12 -13.49 -19.22 1.63
N GLN A 13 -12.95 -19.57 0.46
CA GLN A 13 -12.83 -20.94 -0.02
C GLN A 13 -11.53 -21.63 0.44
N GLY A 14 -10.68 -20.95 1.22
CA GLY A 14 -9.40 -21.48 1.67
C GLY A 14 -8.36 -21.64 0.55
N LEU A 15 -8.54 -20.96 -0.59
CA LEU A 15 -7.64 -21.00 -1.74
C LEU A 15 -6.42 -20.09 -1.58
N ILE A 16 -6.43 -19.21 -0.57
CA ILE A 16 -5.38 -18.25 -0.27
C ILE A 16 -4.81 -18.59 1.11
N ASP A 17 -3.49 -18.76 1.24
CA ASP A 17 -2.85 -18.92 2.56
C ASP A 17 -3.16 -17.67 3.41
N PRO A 18 -3.69 -17.80 4.64
CA PRO A 18 -3.95 -16.66 5.54
C PRO A 18 -2.73 -15.80 5.87
N ARG A 19 -1.53 -16.29 5.58
CA ARG A 19 -0.26 -15.56 5.71
C ARG A 19 0.15 -14.83 4.44
N SER A 20 -0.48 -15.10 3.30
CA SER A 20 -0.22 -14.41 2.04
C SER A 20 -0.72 -12.96 2.07
N VAL A 21 -0.09 -12.13 1.25
CA VAL A 21 -0.51 -10.75 1.02
C VAL A 21 -1.38 -10.69 -0.24
N SER A 22 -2.61 -10.22 -0.08
CA SER A 22 -3.50 -9.95 -1.21
C SER A 22 -3.30 -8.52 -1.73
N MET A 23 -3.17 -8.41 -3.06
CA MET A 23 -3.00 -7.14 -3.75
C MET A 23 -3.80 -7.07 -5.05
N ILE A 24 -4.16 -5.86 -5.45
CA ILE A 24 -4.80 -5.53 -6.72
C ILE A 24 -3.89 -4.55 -7.44
N ILE A 25 -3.59 -4.82 -8.72
CA ILE A 25 -2.86 -3.89 -9.58
C ILE A 25 -3.87 -3.31 -10.59
N LEU A 26 -4.09 -2.01 -10.53
CA LEU A 26 -4.85 -1.23 -11.51
C LEU A 26 -3.88 -0.71 -12.55
N VAL A 27 -4.20 -0.89 -13.82
CA VAL A 27 -3.43 -0.33 -14.95
C VAL A 27 -4.36 0.51 -15.79
N SER A 28 -3.95 1.73 -16.12
CA SER A 28 -4.72 2.64 -16.97
C SER A 28 -3.77 3.53 -17.79
N ASP A 29 -4.16 3.80 -19.03
CA ASP A 29 -3.55 4.77 -19.96
C ASP A 29 -4.42 6.03 -20.15
N GLY A 30 -5.52 6.15 -19.42
CA GLY A 30 -6.43 7.28 -19.57
C GLY A 30 -7.60 7.32 -18.57
N ASP A 31 -8.33 8.42 -18.62
CA ASP A 31 -9.45 8.68 -17.71
C ASP A 31 -10.68 7.78 -17.96
N PRO A 32 -11.51 7.53 -16.93
CA PRO A 32 -12.71 6.72 -17.08
C PRO A 32 -13.74 7.38 -18.01
N THR A 33 -14.18 6.65 -19.04
CA THR A 33 -15.12 7.15 -20.07
C THR A 33 -16.48 6.45 -20.08
N VAL A 34 -16.61 5.29 -19.42
CA VAL A 34 -17.84 4.47 -19.42
C VAL A 34 -18.21 4.08 -17.99
N GLY A 35 -19.51 4.13 -17.68
CA GLY A 35 -20.04 3.80 -16.35
C GLY A 35 -19.91 4.97 -15.38
N GLU A 36 -19.34 4.72 -14.21
CA GLU A 36 -19.06 5.78 -13.24
C GLU A 36 -17.76 6.50 -13.64
N ILE A 37 -17.88 7.75 -14.06
CA ILE A 37 -16.76 8.58 -14.54
C ILE A 37 -16.31 9.63 -13.51
N LYS A 38 -17.11 9.88 -12.46
CA LYS A 38 -16.77 10.90 -11.48
C LYS A 38 -15.71 10.36 -10.52
N LEU A 39 -14.48 10.86 -10.65
CA LEU A 39 -13.32 10.41 -9.87
C LEU A 39 -13.56 10.38 -8.36
N SER A 40 -14.22 11.40 -7.80
CA SER A 40 -14.57 11.42 -6.37
C SER A 40 -15.55 10.31 -5.96
N THR A 41 -16.46 9.90 -6.84
CA THR A 41 -17.36 8.76 -6.61
C THR A 41 -16.60 7.44 -6.74
N ILE A 42 -15.71 7.32 -7.73
CA ILE A 42 -14.85 6.15 -7.91
C ILE A 42 -13.97 5.94 -6.67
N GLN A 43 -13.29 6.99 -6.20
CA GLN A 43 -12.46 6.96 -4.99
C GLN A 43 -13.25 6.46 -3.78
N LYS A 44 -14.46 7.01 -3.53
CA LYS A 44 -15.34 6.55 -2.44
C LYS A 44 -15.75 5.08 -2.60
N ASN A 45 -16.05 4.65 -3.82
CA ASN A 45 -16.42 3.27 -4.11
C ASN A 45 -15.26 2.30 -3.86
N VAL A 46 -14.05 2.65 -4.30
CA VAL A 46 -12.82 1.87 -4.05
C VAL A 46 -12.58 1.76 -2.55
N LYS A 47 -12.53 2.88 -1.84
CA LYS A 47 -12.31 2.91 -0.38
C LYS A 47 -13.32 2.04 0.38
N ARG A 48 -14.58 2.02 -0.05
CA ARG A 48 -15.64 1.22 0.58
C ARG A 48 -15.43 -0.28 0.46
N VAL A 49 -14.80 -0.76 -0.62
CA VAL A 49 -14.60 -2.21 -0.84
C VAL A 49 -13.20 -2.70 -0.49
N MET A 50 -12.23 -1.81 -0.49
CA MET A 50 -10.85 -2.10 -0.11
C MET A 50 -10.73 -2.19 1.41
N ARG A 51 -11.16 -3.34 1.95
CA ARG A 51 -10.98 -3.71 3.37
C ARG A 51 -9.49 -3.80 3.73
N GLU A 52 -9.19 -3.78 5.03
CA GLU A 52 -7.84 -3.74 5.62
C GLU A 52 -6.87 -4.83 5.11
N GLU A 53 -7.39 -5.89 4.47
CA GLU A 53 -6.59 -7.02 3.99
C GLU A 53 -5.97 -6.78 2.60
N PHE A 54 -6.52 -5.87 1.79
CA PHE A 54 -6.12 -5.67 0.40
C PHE A 54 -5.26 -4.40 0.24
N SER A 55 -4.25 -4.50 -0.63
CA SER A 55 -3.52 -3.33 -1.14
C SER A 55 -3.92 -3.05 -2.58
N LEU A 56 -4.05 -1.77 -2.94
CA LEU A 56 -4.22 -1.33 -4.33
C LEU A 56 -2.95 -0.63 -4.79
N PHE A 57 -2.36 -1.12 -5.86
CA PHE A 57 -1.29 -0.45 -6.58
C PHE A 57 -1.81 0.03 -7.92
N SER A 58 -1.36 1.21 -8.36
CA SER A 58 -1.82 1.83 -9.60
C SER A 58 -0.65 2.02 -10.57
N LEU A 59 -0.86 1.71 -11.84
CA LEU A 59 0.07 1.94 -12.93
C LEU A 59 -0.60 2.89 -13.93
N GLY A 60 -0.06 4.10 -14.04
CA GLY A 60 -0.49 5.09 -15.02
C GLY A 60 0.43 5.07 -16.23
N ILE A 61 -0.07 4.73 -17.41
CA ILE A 61 0.71 4.66 -18.65
C ILE A 61 0.62 6.01 -19.37
N GLY A 62 1.77 6.57 -19.74
CA GLY A 62 1.84 7.82 -20.47
C GLY A 62 1.41 9.04 -19.64
N PHE A 63 0.72 9.97 -20.29
CA PHE A 63 0.36 11.27 -19.71
C PHE A 63 -1.14 11.59 -19.79
N ASP A 64 -1.93 10.74 -20.43
CA ASP A 64 -3.36 10.97 -20.67
C ASP A 64 -4.25 10.52 -19.49
N VAL A 65 -3.64 10.17 -18.36
CA VAL A 65 -4.31 9.73 -17.13
C VAL A 65 -4.16 10.77 -16.01
N ASP A 66 -5.22 10.98 -15.23
CA ASP A 66 -5.14 11.70 -13.96
C ASP A 66 -4.31 10.88 -12.94
N TYR A 67 -3.01 11.15 -12.92
CA TYR A 67 -2.07 10.46 -12.04
C TYR A 67 -2.27 10.83 -10.57
N ASP A 68 -2.65 12.07 -10.26
CA ASP A 68 -2.91 12.51 -8.89
C ASP A 68 -4.11 11.76 -8.30
N PHE A 69 -5.09 11.43 -9.14
CA PHE A 69 -6.16 10.51 -8.78
C PHE A 69 -5.63 9.09 -8.54
N LEU A 70 -4.81 8.52 -9.43
CA LEU A 70 -4.23 7.18 -9.28
C LEU A 70 -3.37 7.02 -8.02
N GLU A 71 -2.55 8.03 -7.72
CA GLU A 71 -1.69 8.09 -6.53
C GLU A 71 -2.54 8.12 -5.27
N ARG A 72 -3.52 9.02 -5.21
CA ARG A 72 -4.43 9.16 -4.07
C ARG A 72 -5.21 7.87 -3.80
N ILE A 73 -5.79 7.22 -4.81
CA ILE A 73 -6.51 5.95 -4.57
C ILE A 73 -5.56 4.82 -4.14
N ALA A 74 -4.32 4.78 -4.60
CA ALA A 74 -3.36 3.76 -4.16
C ALA A 74 -2.93 4.00 -2.70
N MET A 75 -2.58 5.24 -2.35
CA MET A 75 -2.16 5.63 -1.00
C MET A 75 -3.27 5.39 0.04
N GLU A 76 -4.51 5.76 -0.27
CA GLU A 76 -5.65 5.51 0.62
C GLU A 76 -5.92 4.02 0.85
N ASN A 77 -5.36 3.16 0.01
CA ASN A 77 -5.59 1.72 0.02
C ASN A 77 -4.28 0.93 0.12
N ARG A 78 -3.33 1.42 0.92
CA ARG A 78 -2.11 0.70 1.34
C ARG A 78 -1.22 0.23 0.19
N GLY A 79 -1.13 1.02 -0.87
CA GLY A 79 -0.20 0.80 -1.96
C GLY A 79 0.38 2.10 -2.49
N MET A 80 0.96 2.02 -3.67
CA MET A 80 1.60 3.15 -4.37
C MET A 80 1.17 3.20 -5.83
N ALA A 81 1.31 4.37 -6.43
CA ALA A 81 1.21 4.52 -7.87
C ALA A 81 2.61 4.61 -8.50
N GLN A 82 2.75 4.10 -9.72
CA GLN A 82 3.93 4.32 -10.55
C GLN A 82 3.49 4.74 -11.95
N ARG A 83 4.15 5.79 -12.47
CA ARG A 83 3.99 6.19 -13.86
C ARG A 83 4.89 5.33 -14.75
N ILE A 84 4.33 4.84 -15.85
CA ILE A 84 5.04 4.10 -16.88
C ILE A 84 5.10 4.97 -18.12
N TYR A 85 6.32 5.35 -18.50
CA TYR A 85 6.53 6.10 -19.73
C TYR A 85 6.46 5.14 -20.91
N ALA A 86 5.58 5.42 -21.87
CA ALA A 86 5.37 4.62 -23.08
C ALA A 86 6.54 4.82 -24.08
N ASN A 87 7.73 4.40 -23.67
CA ASN A 87 8.96 4.42 -24.45
C ASN A 87 9.51 2.99 -24.61
N HIS A 88 10.73 2.85 -25.15
CA HIS A 88 11.37 1.55 -25.37
C HIS A 88 11.58 0.73 -24.07
N ASP A 89 11.58 1.38 -22.91
CA ASP A 89 11.84 0.75 -21.60
C ASP A 89 10.56 0.48 -20.79
N ALA A 90 9.36 0.68 -21.35
CA ALA A 90 8.11 0.47 -20.62
C ALA A 90 8.00 -0.93 -20.01
N ALA A 91 8.50 -1.95 -20.72
CA ALA A 91 8.55 -3.32 -20.23
C ALA A 91 9.48 -3.50 -19.02
N GLU A 92 10.61 -2.81 -18.97
CA GLU A 92 11.54 -2.86 -17.85
C GLU A 92 11.00 -2.11 -16.63
N GLN A 93 10.34 -0.96 -16.85
CA GLN A 93 9.65 -0.21 -15.79
C GLN A 93 8.57 -1.07 -15.10
N LEU A 94 7.76 -1.78 -15.88
CA LEU A 94 6.74 -2.72 -15.37
C LEU A 94 7.37 -3.90 -14.61
N ARG A 95 8.48 -4.48 -15.12
CA ARG A 95 9.20 -5.55 -14.44
C ARG A 95 9.77 -5.09 -13.10
N THR A 96 10.35 -3.89 -13.07
CA THR A 96 10.92 -3.31 -11.85
C THR A 96 9.84 -3.07 -10.80
N PHE A 97 8.70 -2.50 -11.21
CA PHE A 97 7.54 -2.35 -10.34
C PHE A 97 7.06 -3.69 -9.78
N TYR A 98 6.86 -4.69 -10.65
CA TYR A 98 6.40 -6.01 -10.20
C TYR A 98 7.37 -6.66 -9.22
N ARG A 99 8.69 -6.54 -9.45
CA ARG A 99 9.73 -7.07 -8.56
C ARG A 99 9.70 -6.43 -7.17
N GLN A 100 9.38 -5.14 -7.09
CA GLN A 100 9.21 -4.45 -5.80
C GLN A 100 7.97 -5.00 -5.05
N LEU A 101 6.88 -5.29 -5.78
CA LEU A 101 5.64 -5.81 -5.18
C LEU A 101 5.69 -7.30 -4.85
N SER A 102 6.45 -8.10 -5.62
CA SER A 102 6.43 -9.57 -5.53
C SER A 102 7.11 -10.14 -4.28
N SER A 103 7.69 -9.27 -3.44
CA SER A 103 8.48 -9.68 -2.28
C SER A 103 7.97 -9.05 -0.98
N PRO A 104 6.70 -9.24 -0.60
CA PRO A 104 6.22 -8.85 0.73
C PRO A 104 6.93 -9.69 1.80
N LEU A 105 7.51 -9.05 2.81
CA LEU A 105 8.28 -9.71 3.87
C LEU A 105 7.51 -9.75 5.19
N LEU A 106 6.89 -8.63 5.57
CA LEU A 106 6.20 -8.49 6.85
C LEU A 106 4.80 -7.91 6.67
N ARG A 107 3.92 -8.22 7.62
CA ARG A 107 2.58 -7.66 7.77
C ARG A 107 2.28 -7.32 9.22
N LYS A 108 1.28 -6.45 9.45
CA LYS A 108 0.83 -6.03 10.80
C LYS A 108 1.99 -5.54 11.67
N ILE A 109 2.72 -4.56 11.16
CA ILE A 109 3.94 -4.03 11.77
C ILE A 109 3.55 -2.90 12.72
N THR A 110 4.01 -2.97 13.95
CA THR A 110 3.80 -1.91 14.94
C THR A 110 5.13 -1.57 15.60
N VAL A 111 5.52 -0.30 15.52
CA VAL A 111 6.64 0.28 16.25
C VAL A 111 6.08 0.93 17.51
N GLN A 112 6.56 0.52 18.67
CA GLN A 112 6.11 0.97 19.98
C GLN A 112 7.26 1.64 20.71
N PHE A 113 6.95 2.72 21.41
CA PHE A 113 7.86 3.40 22.31
C PHE A 113 7.29 3.28 23.73
N PRO A 114 8.13 3.32 24.78
CA PRO A 114 7.66 3.39 26.15
C PRO A 114 6.69 4.55 26.36
N GLU A 115 5.72 4.37 27.25
CA GLU A 115 4.82 5.46 27.66
C GLU A 115 5.65 6.64 28.18
N ASP A 116 5.20 7.85 27.87
CA ASP A 116 5.84 9.12 28.24
C ASP A 116 7.29 9.32 27.76
N ALA A 117 7.80 8.48 26.86
CA ALA A 117 9.14 8.67 26.27
C ALA A 117 9.14 9.58 25.04
N VAL A 118 8.03 9.63 24.30
CA VAL A 118 7.91 10.37 23.03
C VAL A 118 6.57 11.08 22.89
N SER A 119 6.57 12.24 22.24
CA SER A 119 5.37 12.95 21.77
C SER A 119 5.41 13.13 20.25
N ASP A 120 4.28 13.54 19.67
CA ASP A 120 4.18 13.94 18.26
C ASP A 120 4.70 12.87 17.28
N VAL A 121 4.44 11.60 17.60
CA VAL A 121 4.89 10.46 16.79
C VAL A 121 4.07 10.38 15.51
N THR A 122 4.74 10.23 14.37
CA THR A 122 4.09 9.97 13.08
C THR A 122 3.45 8.58 13.05
N GLN A 123 2.96 8.14 11.90
CA GLN A 123 2.47 6.78 11.72
C GLN A 123 3.50 5.75 12.22
N SER A 124 3.09 4.92 13.18
CA SER A 124 3.90 3.84 13.77
C SER A 124 3.33 2.45 13.54
N ARG A 125 2.19 2.37 12.82
CA ARG A 125 1.53 1.14 12.41
C ARG A 125 1.56 1.04 10.89
N PHE A 126 2.03 -0.08 10.38
CA PHE A 126 2.16 -0.32 8.94
C PHE A 126 1.57 -1.68 8.59
N ASP A 127 0.80 -1.73 7.51
CA ASP A 127 0.11 -2.96 7.14
C ASP A 127 1.05 -3.99 6.55
N LYS A 128 2.00 -3.55 5.72
CA LYS A 128 2.90 -4.39 4.90
C LYS A 128 4.28 -3.75 4.78
N TYR A 129 5.29 -4.59 4.64
CA TYR A 129 6.66 -4.19 4.30
C TYR A 129 7.16 -5.08 3.16
N PHE A 130 7.70 -4.44 2.12
CA PHE A 130 8.21 -5.10 0.93
C PHE A 130 9.74 -5.06 0.91
N SER A 131 10.36 -6.09 0.36
CA SER A 131 11.82 -6.17 0.23
C SER A 131 12.37 -4.96 -0.54
N GLY A 132 13.36 -4.28 0.05
CA GLY A 132 13.98 -3.09 -0.53
C GLY A 132 13.20 -1.78 -0.33
N SER A 133 12.07 -1.81 0.38
CA SER A 133 11.38 -0.60 0.86
C SER A 133 11.90 -0.16 2.23
N GLU A 134 11.43 1.00 2.70
CA GLU A 134 11.77 1.58 4.01
C GLU A 134 10.48 1.98 4.77
N LEU A 135 10.49 1.80 6.09
CA LEU A 135 9.47 2.33 7.00
C LEU A 135 10.09 3.43 7.85
N VAL A 136 9.46 4.60 7.87
CA VAL A 136 9.98 5.76 8.60
C VAL A 136 8.98 6.16 9.68
N VAL A 137 9.49 6.29 10.91
CA VAL A 137 8.75 6.81 12.06
C VAL A 137 9.55 7.97 12.63
N ALA A 138 8.92 9.13 12.79
CA ALA A 138 9.49 10.32 13.42
C ALA A 138 8.67 10.72 14.64
N GLY A 139 9.27 11.48 15.55
CA GLY A 139 8.63 11.98 16.77
C GLY A 139 9.57 12.84 17.59
N LYS A 140 9.10 13.33 18.73
CA LYS A 140 9.87 14.16 19.65
C LYS A 140 10.15 13.38 20.93
N VAL A 141 11.42 13.29 21.32
CA VAL A 141 11.82 12.66 22.60
C VAL A 141 11.50 13.62 23.75
N LEU A 142 10.87 13.10 24.80
CA LEU A 142 10.54 13.86 26.00
C LEU A 142 11.73 13.88 26.98
N PRO A 143 11.90 14.94 27.79
CA PRO A 143 12.95 14.99 28.80
C PRO A 143 12.83 13.82 29.78
N SER A 144 13.93 13.09 29.99
CA SER A 144 14.01 12.01 30.97
C SER A 144 15.40 11.94 31.58
N GLU A 145 15.57 11.25 32.70
CA GLU A 145 16.90 11.02 33.29
C GLU A 145 17.76 10.04 32.45
N SER A 146 17.14 9.34 31.49
CA SER A 146 17.81 8.42 30.57
C SER A 146 18.24 9.15 29.30
N GLU A 147 19.50 8.96 28.90
CA GLU A 147 20.01 9.40 27.60
C GLU A 147 19.66 8.44 26.45
N THR A 148 18.97 7.33 26.76
CA THR A 148 18.61 6.29 25.80
C THR A 148 17.11 6.21 25.58
N LEU A 149 16.70 6.12 24.31
CA LEU A 149 15.36 5.78 23.89
C LEU A 149 15.34 4.34 23.37
N THR A 150 14.48 3.51 23.93
CA THR A 150 14.23 2.15 23.43
C THR A 150 12.93 2.12 22.63
N SER A 151 12.86 1.25 21.62
CA SER A 151 11.64 0.98 20.87
C SER A 151 11.48 -0.52 20.67
N PHE A 152 10.24 -0.97 20.55
CA PHE A 152 9.87 -2.37 20.33
C PHE A 152 9.09 -2.48 19.03
N THR A 153 9.55 -3.34 18.12
CA THR A 153 8.87 -3.59 16.85
C THR A 153 8.27 -4.99 16.84
N THR A 154 6.97 -5.08 16.56
CA THR A 154 6.27 -6.35 16.36
C THR A 154 5.80 -6.45 14.91
N ALA A 155 5.88 -7.64 14.31
CA ALA A 155 5.46 -7.90 12.95
C ALA A 155 5.13 -9.39 12.76
N SER A 156 4.32 -9.71 11.75
CA SER A 156 4.04 -11.07 11.31
C SER A 156 4.74 -11.35 9.97
N GLY A 157 5.33 -12.54 9.81
CA GLY A 157 5.88 -12.99 8.53
C GLY A 157 4.80 -13.23 7.48
N VAL A 158 5.21 -13.10 6.21
CA VAL A 158 4.44 -13.49 5.03
C VAL A 158 4.97 -14.84 4.51
N SER A 159 4.07 -15.68 4.00
CA SER A 159 4.38 -16.99 3.39
C SER A 159 4.88 -16.88 1.97
#